data_AF-A0A963A5A6-F1
#
_entry.id   AF-A0A963A5A6-F1
#
_cell.length_a   1.000
_cell.length_b   1.000
_cell.length_c   1.000
_cell.angle_alpha   90.00
_cell.angle_beta   90.00
_cell.angle_gamma   90.00
#
_symmetry.space_group_name_H-M   'P 1'
#
loop_
_entity.id
_entity.type
_entity.pdbx_description
1 polymer ?
#
loop_
_entity_poly.entity_id
_entity_poly.type
_entity_poly.pdbx_seq_one_letter_code
_entity_poly.pdbx_strand_id
1 'polypeptide(L)'
;MKAIALISTVFFSMIITLTAAAATPEMDADLSSKAARATDNGLRFLREQQAEDGSWSKSVGITALALRAFLESRRHYNEDDGPFITRPVKFILEHVKEDGSIADAISNRNYTTAVAITALQATGNPAYRSVIENAQRFLAKLQLDEDEGYPSDHKYFGGIGYGGDERPDLSNLYMAVEALHATSMERADPLWKKALVFISRSQNNSETNDLAWAGNDGGFAYMPGYSPHGGAVSYGGMTHAGLLSLLFAGVDKADPRVKAAHDWIRANYTLDENPGAKGKQGLFYYYNVFAKSMYAFGEPLITDSNGATHNWRNDLAAKLIDLQAVDGSWVNEESQRWWEGDKNLVTAWSVIAINHLLR
;
A
#
# COMPACT_ATOMS: atom_id res chain seq x y z
N MET A 1 -40.90 -47.69 -55.59
CA MET A 1 -40.57 -47.16 -54.25
C MET A 1 -39.29 -46.34 -54.33
N LYS A 2 -39.39 -45.01 -54.34
CA LYS A 2 -38.30 -44.09 -53.96
C LYS A 2 -38.97 -42.92 -53.24
N ALA A 3 -38.78 -42.86 -51.92
CA ALA A 3 -39.34 -41.82 -51.06
C ALA A 3 -38.44 -40.57 -51.13
N ILE A 4 -39.07 -39.40 -51.32
CA ILE A 4 -38.45 -38.09 -51.20
C ILE A 4 -38.59 -37.65 -49.75
N ALA A 5 -37.47 -37.54 -49.03
CA ALA A 5 -37.45 -37.00 -47.67
C ALA A 5 -37.30 -35.48 -47.73
N LEU A 6 -38.30 -34.77 -47.22
CA LEU A 6 -38.30 -33.31 -47.04
C LEU A 6 -37.57 -32.99 -45.74
N ILE A 7 -36.40 -32.36 -45.81
CA ILE A 7 -35.66 -31.88 -44.64
C ILE A 7 -36.16 -30.47 -44.31
N SER A 8 -36.97 -30.34 -43.26
CA SER A 8 -37.36 -29.06 -42.69
C SER A 8 -36.22 -28.50 -41.84
N THR A 9 -35.60 -27.42 -42.28
CA THR A 9 -34.58 -26.68 -41.53
C THR A 9 -35.25 -25.79 -40.49
N VAL A 10 -35.13 -26.14 -39.21
CA VAL A 10 -35.56 -25.30 -38.09
C VAL A 10 -34.48 -24.26 -37.81
N PHE A 11 -34.77 -22.99 -38.07
CA PHE A 11 -33.90 -21.88 -37.67
C PHE A 11 -34.07 -21.60 -36.17
N PHE A 12 -33.04 -21.92 -35.38
CA PHE A 12 -32.95 -21.53 -33.98
C PHE A 12 -32.43 -20.09 -33.93
N SER A 13 -33.31 -19.13 -33.64
CA SER A 13 -32.91 -17.73 -33.44
C SER A 13 -32.28 -17.59 -32.05
N MET A 14 -30.96 -17.54 -32.00
CA MET A 14 -30.21 -17.33 -30.76
C MET A 14 -30.29 -15.83 -30.42
N ILE A 15 -31.13 -15.48 -29.44
CA ILE A 15 -31.19 -14.13 -28.87
C ILE A 15 -29.91 -13.94 -28.06
N ILE A 16 -28.93 -13.24 -28.62
CA ILE A 16 -27.76 -12.77 -27.89
C ILE A 16 -28.21 -11.52 -27.11
N THR A 17 -28.48 -11.68 -25.82
CA THR A 17 -28.60 -10.54 -24.91
C THR A 17 -27.22 -9.94 -24.72
N LEU A 18 -26.92 -8.86 -25.45
CA LEU A 18 -25.81 -7.97 -25.11
C LEU A 18 -26.13 -7.33 -23.75
N THR A 19 -25.55 -7.88 -22.70
CA THR A 19 -25.38 -7.14 -21.45
C THR A 19 -24.40 -6.01 -21.74
N ALA A 20 -24.91 -4.77 -21.83
CA ALA A 20 -24.05 -3.60 -21.79
C ALA A 20 -23.25 -3.67 -20.48
N ALA A 21 -21.94 -3.91 -20.58
CA ALA A 21 -21.05 -3.74 -19.45
C ALA A 21 -21.21 -2.30 -18.98
N ALA A 22 -21.76 -2.09 -17.79
CA ALA A 22 -21.83 -0.77 -17.20
C ALA A 22 -20.40 -0.23 -17.16
N ALA A 23 -20.19 0.94 -17.77
CA ALA A 23 -18.89 1.59 -17.74
C ALA A 23 -18.48 1.78 -16.27
N THR A 24 -17.28 1.32 -15.92
CA THR A 24 -16.68 1.52 -14.60
C THR A 24 -16.79 3.01 -14.25
N PRO A 25 -17.45 3.39 -13.14
CA PRO A 25 -17.67 4.79 -12.80
C PRO A 25 -16.34 5.54 -12.75
N GLU A 26 -16.15 6.48 -13.68
CA GLU A 26 -14.95 7.30 -13.74
C GLU A 26 -14.94 8.33 -12.60
N MET A 27 -13.75 8.87 -12.30
CA MET A 27 -13.66 10.05 -11.45
C MET A 27 -14.39 11.24 -12.07
N ASP A 28 -14.84 12.17 -11.24
CA ASP A 28 -15.30 13.47 -11.72
C ASP A 28 -14.14 14.19 -12.45
N ALA A 29 -14.42 14.71 -13.64
CA ALA A 29 -13.37 15.25 -14.52
C ALA A 29 -12.71 16.51 -13.94
N ASP A 30 -13.46 17.36 -13.23
CA ASP A 30 -12.92 18.56 -12.59
C ASP A 30 -12.07 18.17 -11.37
N LEU A 31 -12.54 17.23 -10.54
CA LEU A 31 -11.75 16.68 -9.43
C LEU A 31 -10.47 16.00 -9.92
N SER A 32 -10.54 15.19 -10.97
CA SER A 32 -9.37 14.57 -11.61
C SER A 32 -8.36 15.64 -12.08
N SER A 33 -8.85 16.69 -12.74
CA SER A 33 -8.02 17.82 -13.18
C SER A 33 -7.39 18.59 -12.01
N LYS A 34 -8.13 18.80 -10.91
CA LYS A 34 -7.63 19.46 -9.70
C LYS A 34 -6.60 18.59 -8.97
N ALA A 35 -6.86 17.30 -8.82
CA ALA A 35 -5.94 16.34 -8.21
C ALA A 35 -4.62 16.27 -9.02
N ALA A 36 -4.72 16.26 -10.35
CA ALA A 36 -3.56 16.34 -11.24
C ALA A 36 -2.70 17.60 -11.02
N ARG A 37 -3.32 18.75 -10.73
CA ARG A 37 -2.61 19.99 -10.34
C ARG A 37 -2.04 19.91 -8.93
N ALA A 38 -2.77 19.32 -7.98
CA ALA A 38 -2.29 19.12 -6.62
C ALA A 38 -1.02 18.24 -6.61
N THR A 39 -0.99 17.16 -7.41
CA THR A 39 0.21 16.35 -7.66
C THR A 39 1.37 17.23 -8.15
N ASP A 40 1.16 18.05 -9.18
CA ASP A 40 2.23 18.89 -9.73
C ASP A 40 2.77 19.89 -8.69
N ASN A 41 1.90 20.48 -7.87
CA ASN A 41 2.28 21.38 -6.77
C ASN A 41 3.09 20.66 -5.70
N GLY A 42 2.70 19.43 -5.33
CA GLY A 42 3.44 18.59 -4.37
C GLY A 42 4.82 18.19 -4.89
N LEU A 43 4.92 17.81 -6.16
CA LEU A 43 6.18 17.49 -6.81
C LEU A 43 7.08 18.72 -6.93
N ARG A 44 6.53 19.91 -7.21
CA ARG A 44 7.28 21.17 -7.16
C ARG A 44 7.84 21.41 -5.77
N PHE A 45 7.01 21.31 -4.72
CA PHE A 45 7.46 21.45 -3.34
C PHE A 45 8.62 20.50 -3.02
N LEU A 46 8.46 19.20 -3.32
CA LEU A 46 9.53 18.22 -3.09
C LEU A 46 10.80 18.62 -3.84
N ARG A 47 10.70 19.01 -5.12
CA ARG A 47 11.87 19.43 -5.90
C ARG A 47 12.59 20.63 -5.27
N GLU A 48 11.86 21.60 -4.72
CA GLU A 48 12.42 22.77 -4.04
C GLU A 48 13.05 22.44 -2.68
N GLN A 49 12.59 21.39 -2.00
CA GLN A 49 13.12 20.94 -0.71
C GLN A 49 14.28 19.93 -0.80
N GLN A 50 14.64 19.48 -2.01
CA GLN A 50 15.71 18.50 -2.19
C GLN A 50 17.07 19.09 -1.75
N ALA A 51 17.76 18.38 -0.85
CA ALA A 51 19.07 18.79 -0.35
C ALA A 51 20.17 18.65 -1.41
N GLU A 52 21.36 19.23 -1.17
CA GLU A 52 22.52 19.19 -2.08
C GLU A 52 23.07 17.76 -2.35
N ASP A 53 22.86 16.82 -1.44
CA ASP A 53 23.20 15.40 -1.65
C ASP A 53 22.12 14.64 -2.44
N GLY A 54 20.99 15.28 -2.77
CA GLY A 54 19.85 14.67 -3.46
C GLY A 54 18.79 14.07 -2.53
N SER A 55 19.05 14.05 -1.22
CA SER A 55 18.12 13.48 -0.25
C SER A 55 16.96 14.41 0.09
N TRP A 56 15.92 13.81 0.67
CA TRP A 56 14.93 14.52 1.47
C TRP A 56 15.08 14.13 2.93
N SER A 57 15.10 15.13 3.80
CA SER A 57 15.27 14.98 5.25
C SER A 57 16.52 14.16 5.66
N LYS A 58 17.54 14.06 4.78
CA LYS A 58 18.72 13.19 4.93
C LYS A 58 18.38 11.73 5.23
N SER A 59 17.19 11.28 4.84
CA SER A 59 16.69 9.95 5.14
C SER A 59 16.57 9.12 3.86
N VAL A 60 17.09 7.89 3.88
CA VAL A 60 16.91 6.93 2.77
C VAL A 60 15.43 6.67 2.51
N GLY A 61 14.64 6.46 3.57
CA GLY A 61 13.22 6.14 3.46
C GLY A 61 12.40 7.28 2.85
N ILE A 62 12.59 8.51 3.35
CA ILE A 62 11.89 9.70 2.83
C ILE A 62 12.35 9.98 1.39
N THR A 63 13.63 9.84 1.10
CA THR A 63 14.18 10.02 -0.25
C THR A 63 13.58 9.04 -1.25
N ALA A 64 13.47 7.76 -0.89
CA ALA A 64 12.86 6.74 -1.72
C ALA A 64 11.37 7.00 -1.98
N LEU A 65 10.60 7.42 -0.95
CA LEU A 65 9.19 7.78 -1.12
C LEU A 65 9.01 9.00 -2.01
N ALA A 66 9.81 10.05 -1.81
CA ALA A 66 9.77 11.24 -2.65
C ALA A 66 10.13 10.90 -4.11
N LEU A 67 11.19 10.11 -4.32
CA LEU A 67 11.57 9.62 -5.66
C LEU A 67 10.43 8.81 -6.31
N ARG A 68 9.83 7.85 -5.59
CA ARG A 68 8.67 7.09 -6.07
C ARG A 68 7.51 7.99 -6.47
N ALA A 69 7.23 9.06 -5.71
CA ALA A 69 6.18 10.02 -6.02
C ALA A 69 6.38 10.68 -7.39
N PHE A 70 7.63 11.01 -7.77
CA PHE A 70 7.95 11.51 -9.11
C PHE A 70 7.77 10.43 -10.18
N LEU A 71 8.42 9.28 -10.00
CA LEU A 71 8.47 8.19 -10.99
C LEU A 71 7.09 7.65 -11.34
N GLU A 72 6.20 7.56 -10.35
CA GLU A 72 4.85 7.02 -10.52
C GLU A 72 3.80 8.08 -10.89
N SER A 73 4.20 9.34 -11.02
CA SER A 73 3.27 10.41 -11.40
C SER A 73 2.87 10.31 -12.87
N ARG A 74 1.72 10.91 -13.20
CA ARG A 74 1.22 11.07 -14.58
C ARG A 74 2.19 11.83 -15.52
N ARG A 75 3.25 12.43 -14.98
CA ARG A 75 4.31 13.10 -15.74
C ARG A 75 5.33 12.11 -16.30
N HIS A 76 5.33 10.87 -15.79
CA HIS A 76 6.24 9.80 -16.21
C HIS A 76 7.72 10.22 -16.11
N TYR A 77 8.07 10.89 -15.01
CA TYR A 77 9.45 11.27 -14.75
C TYR A 77 10.35 10.02 -14.69
N ASN A 78 11.56 10.15 -15.21
CA ASN A 78 12.57 9.11 -15.24
C ASN A 78 13.97 9.74 -15.12
N GLU A 79 15.01 8.91 -15.17
CA GLU A 79 16.40 9.37 -14.96
C GLU A 79 16.89 10.37 -16.02
N ASP A 80 16.28 10.41 -17.21
CA ASP A 80 16.64 11.36 -18.28
C ASP A 80 16.14 12.79 -17.99
N ASP A 81 15.21 12.99 -17.05
CA ASP A 81 14.72 14.31 -16.65
C ASP A 81 15.76 15.11 -15.83
N GLY A 82 16.84 14.46 -15.42
CA GLY A 82 18.04 15.11 -14.91
C GLY A 82 18.26 15.02 -13.41
N PRO A 83 19.09 15.92 -12.83
CA PRO A 83 19.66 15.75 -11.50
C PRO A 83 18.66 15.60 -10.35
N PHE A 84 17.45 16.15 -10.48
CA PHE A 84 16.45 16.04 -9.42
C PHE A 84 15.89 14.61 -9.27
N ILE A 85 16.07 13.74 -10.29
CA ILE A 85 15.77 12.31 -10.24
C ILE A 85 17.06 11.49 -10.01
N THR A 86 18.16 11.79 -10.70
CA THR A 86 19.37 10.96 -10.61
C THR A 86 20.14 11.12 -9.30
N ARG A 87 20.08 12.28 -8.64
CA ARG A 87 20.72 12.50 -7.32
C ARG A 87 20.07 11.67 -6.20
N PRO A 88 18.73 11.62 -6.04
CA PRO A 88 18.12 10.75 -5.03
C PRO A 88 18.35 9.26 -5.33
N VAL A 89 18.37 8.85 -6.60
CA VAL A 89 18.78 7.49 -6.97
C VAL A 89 20.20 7.19 -6.49
N LYS A 90 21.16 8.09 -6.79
CA LYS A 90 22.54 7.98 -6.32
C LYS A 90 22.61 7.91 -4.79
N PHE A 91 21.90 8.78 -4.08
CA PHE A 91 21.84 8.80 -2.62
C PHE A 91 21.37 7.44 -2.08
N ILE A 92 20.31 6.85 -2.65
CA ILE A 92 19.82 5.52 -2.25
C ILE A 92 20.89 4.45 -2.48
N LEU A 93 21.54 4.45 -3.65
CA LEU A 93 22.57 3.45 -4.00
C LEU A 93 23.83 3.54 -3.12
N GLU A 94 24.21 4.74 -2.67
CA GLU A 94 25.31 4.94 -1.73
C GLU A 94 25.03 4.36 -0.33
N HIS A 95 23.77 4.03 -0.03
CA HIS A 95 23.34 3.43 1.24
C HIS A 95 23.13 1.92 1.19
N VAL A 96 23.44 1.27 0.07
CA VAL A 96 23.46 -0.20 -0.05
C VAL A 96 24.55 -0.77 0.85
N LYS A 97 24.22 -1.79 1.65
CA LYS A 97 25.11 -2.48 2.57
C LYS A 97 25.50 -3.86 2.03
N GLU A 98 26.58 -4.43 2.59
CA GLU A 98 27.09 -5.74 2.17
C GLU A 98 26.07 -6.88 2.33
N ASP A 99 25.17 -6.77 3.31
CA ASP A 99 24.11 -7.76 3.53
C ASP A 99 22.84 -7.55 2.69
N GLY A 100 22.86 -6.58 1.77
CA GLY A 100 21.77 -6.28 0.85
C GLY A 100 20.77 -5.24 1.36
N SER A 101 20.82 -4.84 2.63
CA SER A 101 19.96 -3.76 3.11
C SER A 101 20.32 -2.40 2.51
N ILE A 102 19.34 -1.49 2.43
CA ILE A 102 19.53 -0.11 1.99
C ILE A 102 19.06 0.80 3.12
N ALA A 103 20.00 1.36 3.87
CA ALA A 103 19.68 2.08 5.12
C ALA A 103 20.74 3.10 5.53
N ASP A 104 20.27 4.14 6.21
CA ASP A 104 21.03 5.17 6.91
C ASP A 104 21.23 4.86 8.41
N ALA A 105 20.38 3.99 8.99
CA ALA A 105 20.45 3.57 10.38
C ALA A 105 20.07 2.09 10.57
N ILE A 106 20.53 1.49 11.68
CA ILE A 106 20.27 0.06 11.99
C ILE A 106 18.81 -0.20 12.36
N SER A 107 18.14 0.76 12.99
CA SER A 107 16.84 0.55 13.64
C SER A 107 15.63 0.49 12.70
N ASN A 108 15.78 0.78 11.39
CA ASN A 108 14.65 0.85 10.43
C ASN A 108 14.98 0.17 9.09
N ARG A 109 15.89 -0.80 9.10
CA ARG A 109 16.45 -1.38 7.87
C ARG A 109 15.42 -2.10 7.02
N ASN A 110 14.38 -2.69 7.62
CA ASN A 110 13.26 -3.22 6.84
C ASN A 110 12.59 -2.09 6.03
N TYR A 111 12.00 -1.13 6.75
CA TYR A 111 11.25 -0.03 6.16
C TYR A 111 12.04 0.68 5.06
N THR A 112 13.29 1.10 5.34
CA THR A 112 14.09 1.84 4.36
C THR A 112 14.43 0.99 3.14
N THR A 113 14.76 -0.28 3.32
CA THR A 113 15.06 -1.19 2.21
C THR A 113 13.83 -1.42 1.35
N ALA A 114 12.66 -1.65 1.96
CA ALA A 114 11.41 -1.90 1.26
C ALA A 114 10.99 -0.73 0.37
N VAL A 115 10.98 0.49 0.91
CA VAL A 115 10.62 1.68 0.10
C VAL A 115 11.68 1.99 -0.96
N ALA A 116 12.97 1.76 -0.65
CA ALA A 116 14.07 1.97 -1.59
C ALA A 116 13.98 1.07 -2.83
N ILE A 117 13.77 -0.24 -2.66
CA ILE A 117 13.68 -1.13 -3.82
C ILE A 117 12.41 -0.90 -4.64
N THR A 118 11.33 -0.44 -4.00
CA THR A 118 10.11 -0.06 -4.72
C THR A 118 10.39 1.15 -5.62
N ALA A 119 11.12 2.15 -5.12
CA ALA A 119 11.52 3.31 -5.92
C ALA A 119 12.52 2.94 -7.03
N LEU A 120 13.53 2.11 -6.74
CA LEU A 120 14.49 1.64 -7.74
C LEU A 120 13.79 0.83 -8.83
N GLN A 121 12.84 -0.03 -8.49
CA GLN A 121 12.04 -0.77 -9.45
C GLN A 121 11.20 0.15 -10.34
N ALA A 122 10.65 1.23 -9.78
CA ALA A 122 9.86 2.22 -10.52
C ALA A 122 10.69 3.01 -11.56
N THR A 123 12.03 3.02 -11.46
CA THR A 123 12.89 3.60 -12.51
C THR A 123 12.85 2.82 -13.82
N GLY A 124 12.51 1.53 -13.77
CA GLY A 124 12.63 0.61 -14.91
C GLY A 124 14.07 0.34 -15.35
N ASN A 125 15.08 0.83 -14.61
CA ASN A 125 16.48 0.71 -14.99
C ASN A 125 17.04 -0.69 -14.64
N PRO A 126 17.44 -1.50 -15.64
CA PRO A 126 17.92 -2.86 -15.40
C PRO A 126 19.24 -2.91 -14.62
N ALA A 127 19.99 -1.79 -14.52
CA ALA A 127 21.22 -1.72 -13.74
C ALA A 127 21.00 -1.97 -12.24
N TYR A 128 19.79 -1.74 -11.73
CA TYR A 128 19.48 -1.90 -10.31
C TYR A 128 19.00 -3.31 -9.95
N ARG A 129 18.90 -4.21 -10.92
CA ARG A 129 18.38 -5.57 -10.71
C ARG A 129 19.11 -6.32 -9.59
N SER A 130 20.46 -6.31 -9.61
CA SER A 130 21.26 -7.01 -8.59
C SER A 130 21.09 -6.41 -7.20
N VAL A 131 20.97 -5.09 -7.10
CA VAL A 131 20.68 -4.38 -5.83
C VAL A 131 19.30 -4.78 -5.31
N ILE A 132 18.29 -4.78 -6.17
CA ILE A 132 16.92 -5.18 -5.85
C ILE A 132 16.89 -6.64 -5.36
N GLU A 133 17.50 -7.58 -6.08
CA GLU A 133 17.53 -9.00 -5.71
C GLU A 133 18.26 -9.25 -4.38
N ASN A 134 19.36 -8.53 -4.11
CA ASN A 134 20.06 -8.58 -2.83
C ASN A 134 19.17 -8.09 -1.68
N ALA A 135 18.47 -6.98 -1.90
CA ALA A 135 17.55 -6.40 -0.93
C ALA A 135 16.29 -7.23 -0.71
N GLN A 136 15.76 -7.91 -1.74
CA GLN A 136 14.70 -8.91 -1.59
C GLN A 136 15.13 -10.04 -0.65
N ARG A 137 16.35 -10.59 -0.85
CA ARG A 137 16.92 -11.60 0.05
C ARG A 137 17.10 -11.08 1.47
N PHE A 138 17.52 -9.83 1.63
CA PHE A 138 17.60 -9.21 2.94
C PHE A 138 16.23 -9.14 3.62
N LEU A 139 15.21 -8.61 2.95
CA LEU A 139 13.84 -8.52 3.48
C LEU A 139 13.27 -9.88 3.84
N ALA A 140 13.49 -10.90 3.01
CA ALA A 140 13.01 -12.26 3.27
C ALA A 140 13.62 -12.85 4.55
N LYS A 141 14.92 -12.60 4.80
CA LYS A 141 15.62 -13.02 6.02
C LYS A 141 15.17 -12.30 7.30
N LEU A 142 14.35 -11.27 7.20
CA LEU A 142 13.78 -10.61 8.38
C LEU A 142 12.48 -11.26 8.85
N GLN A 143 11.94 -12.20 8.08
CA GLN A 143 10.75 -12.93 8.47
C GLN A 143 11.06 -13.81 9.67
N LEU A 144 10.19 -13.75 10.69
CA LEU A 144 10.33 -14.58 11.87
C LEU A 144 9.76 -15.97 11.60
N ASP A 145 10.63 -16.95 11.47
CA ASP A 145 10.22 -18.34 11.25
C ASP A 145 11.06 -19.33 12.08
N GLU A 146 11.02 -20.60 11.72
CA GLU A 146 11.73 -21.65 12.43
C GLU A 146 13.25 -21.42 12.49
N ASP A 147 13.83 -20.82 11.45
CA ASP A 147 15.26 -20.51 11.38
C ASP A 147 15.66 -19.42 12.38
N GLU A 148 14.72 -18.53 12.73
CA GLU A 148 14.85 -17.49 13.77
C GLU A 148 14.37 -17.95 15.15
N GLY A 149 13.98 -19.22 15.31
CA GLY A 149 13.54 -19.80 16.57
C GLY A 149 12.07 -19.56 16.92
N TYR A 150 11.25 -19.18 15.94
CA TYR A 150 9.81 -19.00 16.08
C TYR A 150 9.08 -20.23 15.54
N PRO A 151 8.55 -21.12 16.39
CA PRO A 151 7.73 -22.23 15.90
C PRO A 151 6.44 -21.71 15.27
N SER A 152 5.82 -22.51 14.42
CA SER A 152 4.63 -22.13 13.63
C SER A 152 3.41 -21.75 14.47
N ASP A 153 3.33 -22.19 15.73
CA ASP A 153 2.29 -21.81 16.70
C ASP A 153 2.62 -20.52 17.48
N HIS A 154 3.83 -19.98 17.36
CA HIS A 154 4.19 -18.73 17.99
C HIS A 154 3.42 -17.57 17.36
N LYS A 155 2.82 -16.71 18.20
CA LYS A 155 1.97 -15.59 17.74
C LYS A 155 2.60 -14.68 16.68
N TYR A 156 3.93 -14.56 16.66
CA TYR A 156 4.71 -13.73 15.74
C TYR A 156 5.24 -14.45 14.50
N PHE A 157 5.01 -15.76 14.37
CA PHE A 157 5.45 -16.54 13.22
C PHE A 157 4.97 -15.93 11.90
N GLY A 158 5.89 -15.80 10.95
CA GLY A 158 5.70 -15.20 9.64
C GLY A 158 5.74 -13.67 9.59
N GLY A 159 5.85 -13.01 10.74
CA GLY A 159 5.90 -11.56 10.86
C GLY A 159 7.24 -10.98 10.41
N ILE A 160 7.24 -9.72 9.98
CA ILE A 160 8.46 -8.95 9.67
C ILE A 160 8.44 -7.66 10.50
N GLY A 161 9.53 -7.39 11.23
CA GLY A 161 9.70 -6.23 12.10
C GLY A 161 10.57 -5.13 11.52
N TYR A 162 11.23 -4.34 12.37
CA TYR A 162 12.01 -3.19 11.94
C TYR A 162 13.39 -3.55 11.32
N GLY A 163 13.85 -4.80 11.52
CA GLY A 163 15.14 -5.28 11.03
C GLY A 163 16.32 -5.08 12.00
N GLY A 164 16.00 -4.93 13.29
CA GLY A 164 16.96 -4.87 14.40
C GLY A 164 16.39 -5.32 15.76
N ASP A 165 15.11 -5.67 15.82
CA ASP A 165 14.41 -6.19 16.99
C ASP A 165 13.56 -7.43 16.64
N GLU A 166 13.27 -8.23 17.65
CA GLU A 166 12.52 -9.51 17.57
C GLU A 166 10.99 -9.33 17.50
N ARG A 167 10.49 -8.10 17.27
CA ARG A 167 9.06 -7.78 17.36
C ARG A 167 8.51 -7.35 15.99
N PRO A 168 7.72 -8.20 15.31
CA PRO A 168 7.09 -7.83 14.07
C PRO A 168 5.82 -7.00 14.29
N ASP A 169 5.44 -6.27 13.26
CA ASP A 169 4.16 -5.57 13.19
C ASP A 169 3.63 -5.52 11.76
N LEU A 170 2.34 -5.24 11.64
CA LEU A 170 1.66 -5.26 10.35
C LEU A 170 2.11 -4.09 9.45
N SER A 171 2.57 -2.96 10.01
CA SER A 171 3.04 -1.82 9.23
C SER A 171 4.34 -2.15 8.48
N ASN A 172 5.30 -2.75 9.17
CA ASN A 172 6.59 -3.17 8.63
C ASN A 172 6.44 -4.38 7.71
N LEU A 173 5.59 -5.35 8.06
CA LEU A 173 5.27 -6.47 7.18
C LEU A 173 4.61 -6.01 5.89
N TYR A 174 3.62 -5.11 5.96
CA TYR A 174 2.97 -4.54 4.78
C TYR A 174 3.99 -3.89 3.83
N MET A 175 4.92 -3.08 4.34
CA MET A 175 5.94 -2.44 3.49
C MET A 175 6.83 -3.48 2.79
N ALA A 176 7.27 -4.52 3.50
CA ALA A 176 8.05 -5.60 2.91
C ALA A 176 7.26 -6.37 1.84
N VAL A 177 6.01 -6.75 2.13
CA VAL A 177 5.11 -7.46 1.20
C VAL A 177 4.83 -6.63 -0.05
N GLU A 178 4.58 -5.31 0.09
CA GLU A 178 4.43 -4.38 -1.04
C GLU A 178 5.70 -4.34 -1.89
N ALA A 179 6.86 -4.21 -1.26
CA ALA A 179 8.13 -4.11 -1.97
C ALA A 179 8.48 -5.42 -2.71
N LEU A 180 8.31 -6.58 -2.06
CA LEU A 180 8.52 -7.89 -2.66
C LEU A 180 7.56 -8.13 -3.84
N HIS A 181 6.30 -7.73 -3.70
CA HIS A 181 5.33 -7.81 -4.79
C HIS A 181 5.69 -6.89 -5.96
N ALA A 182 5.99 -5.62 -5.69
CA ALA A 182 6.36 -4.63 -6.71
C ALA A 182 7.62 -5.02 -7.49
N THR A 183 8.56 -5.70 -6.82
CA THR A 183 9.83 -6.17 -7.40
C THR A 183 9.78 -7.59 -7.95
N SER A 184 8.57 -8.15 -8.12
CA SER A 184 8.35 -9.46 -8.76
C SER A 184 9.00 -10.65 -8.05
N MET A 185 9.05 -10.63 -6.70
CA MET A 185 9.46 -11.79 -5.92
C MET A 185 8.61 -13.02 -6.28
N GLU A 186 9.25 -14.19 -6.35
CA GLU A 186 8.61 -15.43 -6.82
C GLU A 186 7.37 -15.78 -5.99
N ARG A 187 6.24 -16.06 -6.65
CA ARG A 187 4.96 -16.42 -5.98
C ARG A 187 5.02 -17.75 -5.24
N ALA A 188 5.92 -18.64 -5.64
CA ALA A 188 6.12 -19.94 -5.02
C ALA A 188 6.96 -19.87 -3.74
N ASP A 189 7.58 -18.72 -3.45
CA ASP A 189 8.42 -18.55 -2.27
C ASP A 189 7.60 -18.82 -0.98
N PRO A 190 8.13 -19.63 -0.03
CA PRO A 190 7.42 -19.95 1.21
C PRO A 190 7.09 -18.72 2.08
N LEU A 191 7.81 -17.59 1.89
CA LEU A 191 7.58 -16.34 2.61
C LEU A 191 6.13 -15.88 2.55
N TRP A 192 5.47 -16.03 1.40
CA TRP A 192 4.08 -15.58 1.24
C TRP A 192 3.13 -16.35 2.17
N LYS A 193 3.32 -17.67 2.28
CA LYS A 193 2.51 -18.52 3.15
C LYS A 193 2.76 -18.22 4.62
N LYS A 194 4.02 -18.01 5.00
CA LYS A 194 4.41 -17.62 6.36
C LYS A 194 3.82 -16.24 6.71
N ALA A 195 3.95 -15.25 5.83
CA ALA A 195 3.38 -13.91 6.02
C ALA A 195 1.87 -13.96 6.23
N LEU A 196 1.15 -14.82 5.51
CA LEU A 196 -0.29 -15.00 5.70
C LEU A 196 -0.68 -15.46 7.11
N VAL A 197 0.17 -16.22 7.79
CA VAL A 197 -0.08 -16.62 9.19
C VAL A 197 -0.06 -15.38 10.08
N PHE A 198 0.96 -14.53 9.96
CA PHE A 198 1.06 -13.30 10.75
C PHE A 198 -0.05 -12.29 10.42
N ILE A 199 -0.39 -12.15 9.13
CA ILE A 199 -1.49 -11.29 8.67
C ILE A 199 -2.80 -11.75 9.32
N SER A 200 -3.17 -13.04 9.19
CA SER A 200 -4.36 -13.60 9.84
C SER A 200 -4.34 -13.39 11.35
N ARG A 201 -3.18 -13.63 11.99
CA ARG A 201 -2.98 -13.47 13.43
C ARG A 201 -3.00 -12.03 13.92
N SER A 202 -3.03 -11.04 13.02
CA SER A 202 -3.16 -9.60 13.31
C SER A 202 -4.58 -9.07 13.05
N GLN A 203 -5.47 -9.89 12.48
CA GLN A 203 -6.87 -9.53 12.20
C GLN A 203 -7.78 -9.88 13.38
N ASN A 204 -8.72 -9.00 13.70
CA ASN A 204 -9.85 -9.30 14.59
C ASN A 204 -10.91 -10.13 13.84
N ASN A 205 -10.60 -11.41 13.60
CA ASN A 205 -11.49 -12.38 12.99
C ASN A 205 -11.28 -13.76 13.62
N SER A 206 -12.07 -14.10 14.64
CA SER A 206 -11.94 -15.34 15.41
C SER A 206 -12.24 -16.61 14.61
N GLU A 207 -12.82 -16.51 13.41
CA GLU A 207 -13.02 -17.67 12.52
C GLU A 207 -11.72 -18.07 11.81
N THR A 208 -10.77 -17.14 11.66
CA THR A 208 -9.53 -17.35 10.88
C THR A 208 -8.24 -17.02 11.65
N ASN A 209 -8.36 -16.37 12.79
CA ASN A 209 -7.27 -16.10 13.73
C ASN A 209 -7.32 -17.11 14.88
N ASP A 210 -6.23 -17.85 15.05
CA ASP A 210 -6.09 -18.94 16.02
C ASP A 210 -5.71 -18.47 17.44
N LEU A 211 -5.53 -17.17 17.65
CA LEU A 211 -5.16 -16.60 18.93
C LEU A 211 -6.38 -16.13 19.72
N ALA A 212 -6.39 -16.43 21.02
CA ALA A 212 -7.51 -16.14 21.93
C ALA A 212 -7.86 -14.64 22.09
N TRP A 213 -7.00 -13.73 21.62
CA TRP A 213 -7.26 -12.29 21.69
C TRP A 213 -8.22 -11.81 20.60
N ALA A 214 -8.37 -12.56 19.52
CA ALA A 214 -9.06 -12.12 18.31
C ALA A 214 -10.55 -11.86 18.56
N GLY A 215 -11.00 -10.64 18.26
CA GLY A 215 -12.42 -10.30 18.14
C GLY A 215 -13.01 -10.73 16.80
N ASN A 216 -14.14 -10.11 16.42
CA ASN A 216 -14.86 -10.38 15.16
C ASN A 216 -15.35 -9.11 14.46
N ASP A 217 -14.64 -7.99 14.61
CA ASP A 217 -14.99 -6.77 13.86
C ASP A 217 -14.49 -6.81 12.40
N GLY A 218 -13.57 -7.72 12.06
CA GLY A 218 -13.00 -7.90 10.72
C GLY A 218 -11.81 -6.99 10.40
N GLY A 219 -11.55 -5.98 11.23
CA GLY A 219 -10.42 -5.07 11.05
C GLY A 219 -9.10 -5.62 11.57
N PHE A 220 -8.03 -4.85 11.47
CA PHE A 220 -6.69 -5.28 11.89
C PHE A 220 -6.13 -4.43 13.02
N ALA A 221 -5.54 -5.10 14.01
CA ALA A 221 -4.68 -4.49 15.01
C ALA A 221 -3.27 -4.24 14.44
N TYR A 222 -2.42 -3.53 15.19
CA TYR A 222 -1.04 -3.25 14.76
C TYR A 222 -0.18 -4.52 14.72
N MET A 223 -0.42 -5.43 15.66
CA MET A 223 0.19 -6.75 15.73
C MET A 223 -0.69 -7.66 16.60
N PRO A 224 -0.41 -8.96 16.69
CA PRO A 224 -1.20 -9.90 17.49
C PRO A 224 -1.38 -9.41 18.95
N GLY A 225 -2.63 -9.08 19.30
CA GLY A 225 -3.04 -8.68 20.64
C GLY A 225 -2.65 -7.25 21.06
N TYR A 226 -2.22 -6.39 20.13
CA TYR A 226 -1.77 -5.04 20.47
C TYR A 226 -2.09 -4.00 19.40
N SER A 227 -2.56 -2.84 19.86
CA SER A 227 -2.73 -1.60 19.10
C SER A 227 -2.16 -0.41 19.88
N PRO A 228 -1.45 0.53 19.23
CA PRO A 228 -1.01 1.77 19.85
C PRO A 228 -2.19 2.67 20.29
N HIS A 229 -3.40 2.36 19.82
CA HIS A 229 -4.64 3.04 20.18
C HIS A 229 -5.40 2.37 21.34
N GLY A 230 -4.85 1.30 21.92
CA GLY A 230 -5.36 0.64 23.11
C GLY A 230 -5.82 -0.79 22.83
N GLY A 231 -5.54 -1.70 23.77
CA GLY A 231 -5.88 -3.12 23.64
C GLY A 231 -5.39 -3.69 22.32
N ALA A 232 -6.28 -4.34 21.58
CA ALA A 232 -6.05 -4.82 20.21
C ALA A 232 -7.07 -4.21 19.23
N VAL A 233 -7.40 -2.92 19.43
CA VAL A 233 -8.38 -2.19 18.60
C VAL A 233 -7.94 -2.17 17.14
N SER A 234 -8.88 -2.55 16.26
CA SER A 234 -8.78 -2.38 14.81
C SER A 234 -8.81 -0.90 14.43
N TYR A 235 -8.00 -0.48 13.46
CA TYR A 235 -8.02 0.90 12.98
C TYR A 235 -7.65 1.02 11.50
N GLY A 236 -8.05 2.12 10.87
CA GLY A 236 -8.06 2.31 9.41
C GLY A 236 -6.72 2.00 8.77
N GLY A 237 -5.65 2.62 9.25
CA GLY A 237 -4.30 2.40 8.71
C GLY A 237 -3.89 0.92 8.68
N MET A 238 -4.21 0.14 9.71
CA MET A 238 -3.86 -1.29 9.74
C MET A 238 -4.85 -2.17 9.01
N THR A 239 -6.14 -1.82 9.00
CA THR A 239 -7.12 -2.60 8.22
C THR A 239 -6.83 -2.49 6.72
N HIS A 240 -6.48 -1.30 6.22
CA HIS A 240 -6.06 -1.13 4.83
C HIS A 240 -4.70 -1.80 4.55
N ALA A 241 -3.74 -1.73 5.47
CA ALA A 241 -2.45 -2.43 5.33
C ALA A 241 -2.63 -3.97 5.30
N GLY A 242 -3.51 -4.50 6.15
CA GLY A 242 -3.86 -5.92 6.22
C GLY A 242 -4.56 -6.39 4.94
N LEU A 243 -5.56 -5.64 4.47
CA LEU A 243 -6.24 -5.92 3.19
C LEU A 243 -5.24 -5.94 2.03
N LEU A 244 -4.40 -4.91 1.91
CA LEU A 244 -3.38 -4.84 0.86
C LEU A 244 -2.41 -6.02 0.94
N SER A 245 -1.99 -6.39 2.15
CA SER A 245 -1.08 -7.52 2.37
C SER A 245 -1.71 -8.86 1.99
N LEU A 246 -3.00 -9.08 2.28
CA LEU A 246 -3.74 -10.26 1.83
C LEU A 246 -3.77 -10.35 0.30
N LEU A 247 -4.13 -9.25 -0.37
CA LEU A 247 -4.22 -9.19 -1.83
C LEU A 247 -2.85 -9.46 -2.48
N PHE A 248 -1.79 -8.81 -1.97
CA PHE A 248 -0.44 -9.01 -2.49
C PHE A 248 0.14 -10.38 -2.14
N ALA A 249 -0.29 -11.02 -1.05
CA ALA A 249 0.02 -12.43 -0.79
C ALA A 249 -0.83 -13.40 -1.64
N GLY A 250 -1.72 -12.90 -2.51
CA GLY A 250 -2.47 -13.69 -3.49
C GLY A 250 -3.77 -14.28 -2.97
N VAL A 251 -4.29 -13.72 -1.88
CA VAL A 251 -5.59 -14.13 -1.32
C VAL A 251 -6.71 -13.55 -2.17
N ASP A 252 -7.65 -14.40 -2.57
CA ASP A 252 -8.79 -14.01 -3.39
C ASP A 252 -9.80 -13.15 -2.61
N LYS A 253 -10.53 -12.28 -3.32
CA LYS A 253 -11.58 -11.43 -2.73
C LYS A 253 -12.70 -12.22 -2.04
N ALA A 254 -12.92 -13.48 -2.44
CA ALA A 254 -13.91 -14.34 -1.82
C ALA A 254 -13.48 -14.90 -0.46
N ASP A 255 -12.19 -14.81 -0.10
CA ASP A 255 -11.65 -15.29 1.18
C ASP A 255 -12.31 -14.55 2.36
N PRO A 256 -12.71 -15.26 3.43
CA PRO A 256 -13.34 -14.64 4.61
C PRO A 256 -12.53 -13.49 5.22
N ARG A 257 -11.19 -13.55 5.18
CA ARG A 257 -10.32 -12.51 5.72
C ARG A 257 -10.41 -11.22 4.92
N VAL A 258 -10.44 -11.34 3.58
CA VAL A 258 -10.57 -10.18 2.68
C VAL A 258 -11.96 -9.56 2.80
N LYS A 259 -13.02 -10.38 2.84
CA LYS A 259 -14.40 -9.92 3.04
C LYS A 259 -14.55 -9.18 4.37
N ALA A 260 -14.06 -9.75 5.47
CA ALA A 260 -14.16 -9.14 6.79
C ALA A 260 -13.42 -7.79 6.85
N ALA A 261 -12.23 -7.69 6.23
CA ALA A 261 -11.49 -6.44 6.14
C ALA A 261 -12.26 -5.37 5.35
N HIS A 262 -12.82 -5.77 4.20
CA HIS A 262 -13.61 -4.87 3.36
C HIS A 262 -14.91 -4.43 4.05
N ASP A 263 -15.60 -5.32 4.77
CA ASP A 263 -16.78 -4.96 5.54
C ASP A 263 -16.45 -4.02 6.71
N TRP A 264 -15.30 -4.20 7.38
CA TRP A 264 -14.82 -3.22 8.36
C TRP A 264 -14.58 -1.85 7.72
N ILE A 265 -13.94 -1.80 6.54
CA ILE A 265 -13.71 -0.54 5.80
C ILE A 265 -15.04 0.13 5.44
N ARG A 266 -16.04 -0.62 4.96
CA ARG A 266 -17.38 -0.10 4.67
C ARG A 266 -18.08 0.44 5.91
N ALA A 267 -17.94 -0.24 7.04
CA ALA A 267 -18.55 0.17 8.30
C ALA A 267 -17.90 1.40 8.92
N ASN A 268 -16.63 1.67 8.59
CA ASN A 268 -15.82 2.75 9.14
C ASN A 268 -15.35 3.73 8.05
N TYR A 269 -16.10 3.84 6.95
CA TYR A 269 -15.69 4.66 5.82
C TYR A 269 -15.70 6.15 6.19
N THR A 270 -14.51 6.74 6.29
CA THR A 270 -14.33 8.17 6.56
C THR A 270 -12.97 8.62 6.05
N LEU A 271 -12.85 9.91 5.74
CA LEU A 271 -11.57 10.56 5.47
C LEU A 271 -11.31 11.71 6.44
N ASP A 272 -12.15 11.89 7.46
CA ASP A 272 -11.97 12.96 8.45
C ASP A 272 -11.00 12.56 9.57
N GLU A 273 -10.80 11.28 9.78
CA GLU A 273 -9.87 10.71 10.75
C GLU A 273 -9.33 9.37 10.24
N ASN A 274 -8.34 8.82 10.96
CA ASN A 274 -7.95 7.44 10.82
C ASN A 274 -8.87 6.62 11.75
N PRO A 275 -9.94 5.96 11.25
CA PRO A 275 -10.98 5.40 12.11
C PRO A 275 -10.40 4.41 13.12
N GLY A 276 -10.80 4.52 14.39
CA GLY A 276 -10.24 3.72 15.50
C GLY A 276 -8.91 4.22 16.06
N ALA A 277 -8.26 5.20 15.42
CA ALA A 277 -7.09 5.88 15.97
C ALA A 277 -7.47 6.96 17.00
N LYS A 278 -6.50 7.32 17.86
CA LYS A 278 -6.69 8.41 18.84
C LYS A 278 -6.45 9.76 18.18
N GLY A 279 -7.50 10.56 18.03
CA GLY A 279 -7.42 11.88 17.40
C GLY A 279 -6.91 11.78 15.96
N LYS A 280 -6.07 12.72 15.54
CA LYS A 280 -5.53 12.78 14.16
C LYS A 280 -4.25 11.98 13.95
N GLN A 281 -3.99 10.94 14.74
CA GLN A 281 -2.73 10.19 14.64
C GLN A 281 -2.70 9.29 13.39
N GLY A 282 -1.65 9.42 12.58
CA GLY A 282 -1.41 8.54 11.42
C GLY A 282 -2.37 8.79 10.27
N LEU A 283 -2.85 10.03 10.11
CA LEU A 283 -3.89 10.39 9.17
C LEU A 283 -3.41 10.33 7.72
N PHE A 284 -2.22 10.87 7.44
CA PHE A 284 -1.64 10.84 6.09
C PHE A 284 -1.06 9.48 5.74
N TYR A 285 -0.52 8.77 6.73
CA TYR A 285 -0.20 7.36 6.58
C TYR A 285 -1.45 6.55 6.19
N TYR A 286 -2.58 6.79 6.87
CA TYR A 286 -3.87 6.19 6.54
C TYR A 286 -4.31 6.50 5.11
N TYR A 287 -4.28 7.77 4.67
CA TYR A 287 -4.63 8.12 3.28
C TYR A 287 -3.77 7.41 2.23
N ASN A 288 -2.47 7.28 2.49
CA ASN A 288 -1.56 6.59 1.59
C ASN A 288 -1.89 5.10 1.46
N VAL A 289 -2.03 4.38 2.57
CA VAL A 289 -2.36 2.95 2.52
C VAL A 289 -3.81 2.71 2.08
N PHE A 290 -4.73 3.63 2.37
CA PHE A 290 -6.09 3.64 1.85
C PHE A 290 -6.08 3.64 0.33
N ALA A 291 -5.39 4.61 -0.29
CA ALA A 291 -5.35 4.74 -1.74
C ALA A 291 -4.78 3.47 -2.40
N LYS A 292 -3.68 2.95 -1.83
CA LYS A 292 -3.02 1.74 -2.33
C LYS A 292 -3.92 0.51 -2.23
N SER A 293 -4.59 0.30 -1.08
CA SER A 293 -5.42 -0.88 -0.89
C SER A 293 -6.70 -0.81 -1.72
N MET A 294 -7.32 0.36 -1.85
CA MET A 294 -8.53 0.55 -2.66
C MET A 294 -8.22 0.38 -4.14
N TYR A 295 -7.07 0.90 -4.60
CA TYR A 295 -6.57 0.65 -5.95
C TYR A 295 -6.31 -0.85 -6.19
N ALA A 296 -5.63 -1.53 -5.27
CA ALA A 296 -5.36 -2.97 -5.39
C ALA A 296 -6.63 -3.83 -5.31
N PHE A 297 -7.63 -3.40 -4.52
CA PHE A 297 -8.94 -4.04 -4.47
C PHE A 297 -9.69 -3.85 -5.80
N GLY A 298 -9.48 -2.73 -6.51
CA GLY A 298 -9.89 -2.59 -7.90
C GLY A 298 -11.38 -2.32 -8.11
N GLU A 299 -12.10 -1.88 -7.06
CA GLU A 299 -13.49 -1.43 -7.18
C GLU A 299 -13.54 0.10 -7.04
N PRO A 300 -14.14 0.81 -8.02
CA PRO A 300 -14.17 2.28 -8.02
C PRO A 300 -15.19 2.84 -7.03
N LEU A 301 -16.19 2.04 -6.67
CA LEU A 301 -17.29 2.41 -5.78
C LEU A 301 -17.22 1.57 -4.52
N ILE A 302 -17.54 2.21 -3.39
CA ILE A 302 -17.72 1.54 -2.11
C ILE A 302 -19.06 1.99 -1.52
N THR A 303 -19.89 1.04 -1.12
CA THR A 303 -21.13 1.33 -0.40
C THR A 303 -20.90 1.14 1.09
N ASP A 304 -21.03 2.21 1.86
CA ASP A 304 -20.85 2.19 3.30
C ASP A 304 -21.98 1.42 4.03
N SER A 305 -21.86 1.27 5.35
CA SER A 305 -22.88 0.61 6.19
C SER A 305 -24.21 1.36 6.28
N ASN A 306 -24.25 2.64 5.93
CA ASN A 306 -25.48 3.45 5.86
C ASN A 306 -26.18 3.32 4.51
N GLY A 307 -25.58 2.60 3.55
CA GLY A 307 -26.10 2.42 2.20
C GLY A 307 -25.74 3.56 1.23
N ALA A 308 -24.88 4.50 1.64
CA ALA A 308 -24.39 5.54 0.74
C ALA A 308 -23.25 4.98 -0.13
N THR A 309 -23.32 5.26 -1.43
CA THR A 309 -22.30 4.84 -2.39
C THR A 309 -21.34 5.99 -2.66
N HIS A 310 -20.06 5.69 -2.50
CA HIS A 310 -18.94 6.62 -2.57
C HIS A 310 -18.05 6.26 -3.76
N ASN A 311 -17.62 7.26 -4.53
CA ASN A 311 -16.48 7.08 -5.43
C ASN A 311 -15.23 7.48 -4.64
N TRP A 312 -14.56 6.49 -4.05
CA TRP A 312 -13.48 6.74 -3.10
C TRP A 312 -12.34 7.59 -3.67
N ARG A 313 -12.16 7.57 -5.00
CA ARG A 313 -11.17 8.39 -5.69
C ARG A 313 -11.55 9.86 -5.66
N ASN A 314 -12.83 10.19 -5.87
CA ASN A 314 -13.35 11.54 -5.76
C ASN A 314 -13.23 12.04 -4.31
N ASP A 315 -13.61 11.21 -3.34
CA ASP A 315 -13.62 11.59 -1.94
C ASP A 315 -12.20 11.85 -1.42
N LEU A 316 -11.25 10.96 -1.75
CA LEU A 316 -9.85 11.14 -1.38
C LEU A 316 -9.20 12.33 -2.11
N ALA A 317 -9.50 12.52 -3.40
CA ALA A 317 -9.02 13.68 -4.15
C ALA A 317 -9.49 14.98 -3.50
N ALA A 318 -10.79 15.11 -3.22
CA ALA A 318 -11.35 16.29 -2.56
C ALA A 318 -10.68 16.54 -1.21
N LYS A 319 -10.50 15.50 -0.38
CA LYS A 319 -9.83 15.62 0.92
C LYS A 319 -8.38 16.10 0.78
N LEU A 320 -7.58 15.47 -0.08
CA LEU A 320 -6.17 15.85 -0.23
C LEU A 320 -6.01 17.24 -0.88
N ILE A 321 -6.90 17.65 -1.79
CA ILE A 321 -6.88 19.01 -2.34
C ILE A 321 -7.15 20.05 -1.23
N ASP A 322 -8.14 19.80 -0.37
CA ASP A 322 -8.52 20.68 0.74
C ASP A 322 -7.38 20.83 1.76
N LEU A 323 -6.65 19.76 2.02
CA LEU A 323 -5.52 19.74 2.96
C LEU A 323 -4.20 20.28 2.38
N GLN A 324 -4.14 20.59 1.08
CA GLN A 324 -2.89 21.06 0.47
C GLN A 324 -2.58 22.50 0.89
N ALA A 325 -1.38 22.73 1.43
CA ALA A 325 -0.91 24.07 1.75
C ALA A 325 -0.58 24.88 0.48
N VAL A 326 -0.52 26.21 0.61
CA VAL A 326 -0.26 27.13 -0.52
C VAL A 326 1.09 26.87 -1.21
N ASP A 327 2.10 26.43 -0.46
CA ASP A 327 3.41 26.05 -1.00
C ASP A 327 3.36 24.74 -1.83
N GLY A 328 2.27 23.97 -1.73
CA GLY A 328 2.07 22.67 -2.38
C GLY A 328 2.33 21.48 -1.46
N SER A 329 2.76 21.70 -0.22
CA SER A 329 3.04 20.65 0.75
C SER A 329 1.79 20.13 1.45
N TRP A 330 1.95 18.98 2.10
CA TRP A 330 1.05 18.47 3.12
C TRP A 330 1.81 18.20 4.41
N VAL A 331 1.12 18.34 5.54
CA VAL A 331 1.63 18.01 6.88
C VAL A 331 0.44 17.77 7.82
N ASN A 332 0.63 16.94 8.84
CA ASN A 332 -0.35 16.83 9.92
C ASN A 332 -0.08 17.89 10.99
N GLU A 333 -0.84 18.99 10.93
CA GLU A 333 -0.72 20.09 11.91
C GLU A 333 -1.25 19.69 13.30
N GLU A 334 -2.15 18.71 13.37
CA GLU A 334 -2.82 18.31 14.61
C GLU A 334 -2.07 17.20 15.37
N SER A 335 -1.22 16.40 14.69
CA SER A 335 -0.45 15.32 15.31
C SER A 335 0.83 15.00 14.55
N GLN A 336 1.98 15.22 15.20
CA GLN A 336 3.30 14.87 14.64
C GLN A 336 3.72 13.41 14.85
N ARG A 337 2.86 12.59 15.49
CA ARG A 337 3.16 11.18 15.77
C ARG A 337 3.45 10.43 14.46
N TRP A 338 4.39 9.49 14.50
CA TRP A 338 4.85 8.73 13.33
C TRP A 338 5.34 9.60 12.19
N TRP A 339 6.02 10.69 12.57
CA TRP A 339 6.73 11.61 11.68
C TRP A 339 5.81 12.41 10.74
N GLU A 340 4.51 12.47 11.03
CA GLU A 340 3.58 13.28 10.22
C GLU A 340 3.77 14.81 10.39
N GLY A 341 4.74 15.24 11.21
CA GLY A 341 5.24 16.60 11.23
C GLY A 341 6.30 16.90 10.15
N ASP A 342 6.85 15.89 9.47
CA ASP A 342 7.81 16.09 8.38
C ASP A 342 7.06 16.31 7.05
N LYS A 343 7.13 17.54 6.54
CA LYS A 343 6.49 17.94 5.27
C LYS A 343 6.97 17.14 4.07
N ASN A 344 8.25 16.72 4.02
CA ASN A 344 8.77 15.95 2.89
C ASN A 344 8.12 14.56 2.86
N LEU A 345 8.04 13.91 4.02
CA LEU A 345 7.39 12.59 4.15
C LEU A 345 5.91 12.66 3.80
N VAL A 346 5.18 13.60 4.41
CA VAL A 346 3.74 13.70 4.25
C VAL A 346 3.35 14.13 2.84
N THR A 347 4.14 15.02 2.22
CA THR A 347 3.94 15.39 0.81
C THR A 347 4.19 14.20 -0.11
N ALA A 348 5.25 13.41 0.11
CA ALA A 348 5.52 12.21 -0.68
C ALA A 348 4.37 11.19 -0.58
N TRP A 349 3.86 10.93 0.64
CA TRP A 349 2.69 10.06 0.84
C TRP A 349 1.43 10.58 0.14
N SER A 350 1.16 11.88 0.24
CA SER A 350 -0.02 12.50 -0.38
C SER A 350 0.05 12.41 -1.90
N VAL A 351 1.22 12.66 -2.49
CA VAL A 351 1.40 12.53 -3.94
C VAL A 351 1.28 11.06 -4.39
N ILE A 352 1.86 10.11 -3.65
CA ILE A 352 1.68 8.67 -3.96
C ILE A 352 0.20 8.29 -3.90
N ALA A 353 -0.54 8.75 -2.88
CA ALA A 353 -1.97 8.50 -2.77
C ALA A 353 -2.75 9.07 -3.97
N ILE A 354 -2.43 10.30 -4.39
CA ILE A 354 -3.06 10.92 -5.57
C ILE A 354 -2.69 10.17 -6.86
N ASN A 355 -1.45 9.69 -6.99
CA ASN A 355 -1.04 8.88 -8.13
C ASN A 355 -1.86 7.58 -8.23
N HIS A 356 -2.24 6.96 -7.10
CA HIS A 356 -3.09 5.77 -7.10
C HIS A 356 -4.54 6.05 -7.49
N LEU A 357 -5.13 7.16 -7.02
CA LEU A 357 -6.51 7.48 -7.37
C LEU A 357 -6.66 7.95 -8.83
N LEU A 358 -5.61 8.51 -9.45
CA LEU A 358 -5.63 8.98 -10.84
C LEU A 358 -5.38 7.90 -11.91
N ARG A 359 -5.11 6.65 -11.50
CA ARG A 359 -4.82 5.53 -12.42
C ARG A 359 -6.07 4.89 -13.03
#